data_AF-A0A1V5C6W1-F1
#
_entry.id   AF-A0A1V5C6W1-F1
#
_cell.length_a   1.000
_cell.length_b   1.000
_cell.length_c   1.000
_cell.angle_alpha   90.00
_cell.angle_beta   90.00
_cell.angle_gamma   90.00
#
_symmetry.space_group_name_H-M   'P 1'
#
loop_
_entity.id
_entity.type
_entity.pdbx_description
1 polymer ?
#
loop_
_entity_poly.entity_id
_entity_poly.type
_entity_poly.pdbx_seq_one_letter_code
_entity_poly.pdbx_strand_id
1 'polypeptide(L)'
;MATAGIYKNIIFFLALLLPLLLSLGCRNQEAGGAPPPPMVEVTDTIVRDVPIYAEWTGSTDGLVNTTIRAQVQGYLISRDYNEGEFVKKGQVLFRIDPRPFQTALQQAKGISDEQRARWRNARANLERTKPLVAEDAISKKDLDDAIGAEDSSRSAMVAAQATVDKAALDLSFTKITSPISGIAGIARAQIGNLAKAGFPSSYISPSVLARGKVRLTGVVQVPWEKSAAERIVREVEGVDSVEDNIEIASR
;
A
#
# COMPACT_ATOMS: atom_id res chain seq x y z
N MET A 1 53.37 -64.22 -98.04
CA MET A 1 53.14 -62.81 -98.42
C MET A 1 51.98 -62.32 -97.59
N ALA A 2 52.00 -61.28 -96.76
CA ALA A 2 52.99 -60.30 -96.32
C ALA A 2 52.39 -59.63 -95.05
N THR A 3 53.15 -59.43 -93.97
CA THR A 3 52.94 -58.43 -92.89
C THR A 3 53.95 -58.63 -91.73
N ALA A 4 55.26 -58.55 -92.02
CA ALA A 4 56.34 -58.72 -91.04
C ALA A 4 57.02 -57.38 -90.65
N GLY A 5 56.28 -56.26 -90.63
CA GLY A 5 56.87 -54.91 -90.58
C GLY A 5 56.46 -53.97 -89.43
N ILE A 6 55.51 -54.33 -88.56
CA ILE A 6 54.89 -53.34 -87.64
C ILE A 6 55.32 -53.51 -86.16
N TYR A 7 55.76 -54.70 -85.74
CA TYR A 7 56.03 -55.00 -84.32
C TYR A 7 57.41 -54.56 -83.80
N LYS A 8 58.36 -54.20 -84.67
CA LYS A 8 59.72 -53.83 -84.28
C LYS A 8 59.83 -52.40 -83.70
N ASN A 9 58.91 -51.50 -84.07
CA ASN A 9 58.91 -50.11 -83.62
C ASN A 9 58.10 -49.86 -82.33
N ILE A 10 57.16 -50.76 -81.99
CA ILE A 10 56.35 -50.68 -80.76
C ILE A 10 57.17 -51.17 -79.54
N ILE A 11 57.98 -52.20 -79.71
CA ILE A 11 58.87 -52.71 -78.64
C ILE A 11 59.97 -51.70 -78.31
N PHE A 12 60.46 -50.94 -79.29
CA PHE A 12 61.47 -49.91 -79.07
C PHE A 12 60.92 -48.67 -78.34
N PHE A 13 59.66 -48.29 -78.57
CA PHE A 13 59.01 -47.18 -77.86
C PHE A 13 58.57 -47.54 -76.42
N LEU A 14 58.19 -48.80 -76.16
CA LEU A 14 57.82 -49.27 -74.82
C LEU A 14 59.05 -49.45 -73.90
N ALA A 15 60.22 -49.77 -74.47
CA ALA A 15 61.47 -49.95 -73.73
C ALA A 15 62.13 -48.61 -73.31
N LEU A 16 61.77 -47.48 -73.95
CA LEU A 16 62.30 -46.15 -73.60
C LEU A 16 61.42 -45.39 -72.58
N LEU A 17 60.16 -45.82 -72.39
CA LEU A 17 59.20 -45.14 -71.49
C LEU A 17 59.22 -45.68 -70.04
N LEU A 18 59.82 -46.85 -69.82
CA LEU A 18 59.91 -47.50 -68.51
C LEU A 18 60.91 -46.84 -67.51
N PRO A 19 62.08 -46.28 -67.90
CA PRO A 19 62.95 -45.62 -66.93
C PRO A 19 62.50 -44.19 -66.55
N LEU A 20 61.52 -43.61 -67.27
CA LEU A 20 60.98 -42.27 -66.98
C LEU A 20 59.84 -42.28 -65.95
N LEU A 21 59.17 -43.42 -65.72
CA LEU A 21 58.16 -43.56 -64.66
C LEU A 21 58.75 -44.00 -63.29
N LEU A 22 60.00 -44.47 -63.23
CA LEU A 22 60.67 -44.89 -61.99
C LEU A 22 61.47 -43.76 -61.29
N SER A 23 61.53 -42.56 -61.88
CA SER A 23 62.27 -41.40 -61.33
C SER A 23 61.40 -40.36 -60.62
N LEU A 24 60.08 -40.58 -60.50
CA LEU A 24 59.17 -39.75 -59.71
C LEU A 24 58.93 -40.28 -58.26
N GLY A 25 59.66 -41.31 -57.84
CA GLY A 25 59.44 -42.04 -56.58
C GLY A 25 60.43 -41.78 -55.44
N CYS A 26 61.31 -40.79 -55.52
CA CYS A 26 62.23 -40.44 -54.42
C CYS A 26 62.18 -38.95 -54.14
N ARG A 27 61.36 -38.56 -53.16
CA ARG A 27 61.45 -37.26 -52.50
C ARG A 27 61.84 -37.49 -51.05
N ASN A 28 63.00 -36.92 -50.70
CA ASN A 28 63.69 -37.06 -49.44
C ASN A 28 62.79 -36.79 -48.22
N GLN A 29 62.96 -37.65 -47.23
CA GLN A 29 62.44 -37.52 -45.88
C GLN A 29 63.35 -36.55 -45.12
N GLU A 30 62.96 -35.28 -45.06
CA GLU A 30 63.55 -34.33 -44.12
C GLU A 30 62.92 -34.57 -42.73
N ALA A 31 63.77 -34.85 -41.74
CA ALA A 31 63.40 -34.83 -40.34
C ALA A 31 63.04 -33.38 -39.96
N GLY A 32 61.76 -33.04 -40.10
CA GLY A 32 61.20 -31.79 -39.60
C GLY A 32 61.21 -31.80 -38.08
N GLY A 33 61.95 -30.86 -37.49
CA GLY A 33 61.87 -30.55 -36.06
C GLY A 33 60.43 -30.23 -35.64
N ALA A 34 60.16 -30.37 -34.34
CA ALA A 34 58.84 -30.11 -33.76
C ALA A 34 58.22 -28.82 -34.33
N PRO A 35 56.93 -28.85 -34.74
CA PRO A 35 56.30 -27.68 -35.34
C PRO A 35 56.44 -26.47 -34.40
N PRO A 36 56.82 -25.28 -34.91
CA PRO A 36 56.94 -24.10 -34.08
C PRO A 36 55.60 -23.83 -33.39
N PRO A 37 55.60 -23.48 -32.10
CA PRO A 37 54.37 -23.33 -31.33
C PRO A 37 53.45 -22.32 -32.03
N PRO A 38 52.13 -22.61 -32.12
CA PRO A 38 51.20 -21.73 -32.81
C PRO A 38 51.22 -20.34 -32.15
N MET A 39 51.34 -19.31 -32.98
CA MET A 39 51.32 -17.93 -32.53
C MET A 39 49.91 -17.61 -32.03
N VAL A 40 49.76 -17.54 -30.71
CA VAL A 40 48.51 -17.14 -30.04
C VAL A 40 48.62 -15.70 -29.60
N GLU A 41 47.64 -14.90 -30.00
CA GLU A 41 47.52 -13.51 -29.54
C GLU A 41 47.00 -13.52 -28.10
N VAL A 42 47.87 -13.16 -27.16
CA VAL A 42 47.54 -13.01 -25.74
C VAL A 42 47.45 -11.53 -25.41
N THR A 43 46.36 -11.15 -24.74
CA THR A 43 46.14 -9.81 -24.21
C THR A 43 46.07 -9.90 -22.69
N ASP A 44 46.77 -8.98 -22.01
CA ASP A 44 46.76 -8.90 -20.55
C ASP A 44 45.40 -8.38 -20.05
N THR A 45 44.72 -9.17 -19.23
CA THR A 45 43.46 -8.77 -18.60
C THR A 45 43.73 -7.80 -17.45
N ILE A 46 43.40 -6.52 -17.65
CA ILE A 46 43.48 -5.52 -16.58
C ILE A 46 42.28 -5.71 -15.67
N VAL A 47 42.49 -6.37 -14.52
CA VAL A 47 41.49 -6.45 -13.45
C VAL A 47 41.28 -5.05 -12.88
N ARG A 48 40.07 -4.53 -13.02
CA ARG A 48 39.64 -3.27 -12.39
C ARG A 48 38.38 -3.55 -11.61
N ASP A 49 38.26 -2.95 -10.43
CA ASP A 49 37.00 -2.95 -9.71
C ASP A 49 35.99 -2.12 -10.53
N VAL A 50 35.02 -2.83 -11.10
CA VAL A 50 33.88 -2.23 -11.79
C VAL A 50 32.70 -2.31 -10.82
N PRO A 51 32.04 -1.18 -10.51
CA PRO A 51 30.87 -1.22 -9.66
C PRO A 51 29.78 -2.06 -10.33
N ILE A 52 29.37 -3.13 -9.65
CA ILE A 52 28.22 -3.95 -10.07
C ILE A 52 26.97 -3.21 -9.61
N TYR A 53 26.23 -2.66 -10.56
CA TYR A 53 24.92 -2.08 -10.29
C TYR A 53 23.88 -3.19 -10.28
N ALA A 54 23.12 -3.28 -9.20
CA ALA A 54 21.92 -4.11 -9.13
C ALA A 54 20.70 -3.17 -9.15
N GLU A 55 19.77 -3.43 -10.05
CA GLU A 55 18.51 -2.70 -10.17
C GLU A 55 17.42 -3.48 -9.45
N TRP A 56 16.72 -2.84 -8.51
CA TRP A 56 15.58 -3.41 -7.81
C TRP A 56 14.33 -2.58 -8.07
N THR A 57 13.21 -3.25 -8.34
CA THR A 57 11.90 -2.62 -8.44
C THR A 57 11.26 -2.51 -7.05
N GLY A 58 11.39 -1.34 -6.42
CA GLY A 58 10.71 -1.04 -5.15
C GLY A 58 9.35 -0.40 -5.36
N SER A 59 8.33 -0.82 -4.60
CA SER A 59 7.05 -0.09 -4.49
C SER A 59 7.01 0.67 -3.17
N THR A 60 6.64 1.94 -3.20
CA THR A 60 6.53 2.79 -2.00
C THR A 60 5.08 2.88 -1.56
N ASP A 61 4.78 2.49 -0.32
CA ASP A 61 3.48 2.74 0.32
C ASP A 61 3.63 3.84 1.41
N GLY A 62 2.54 4.55 1.70
CA GLY A 62 2.49 5.51 2.79
C GLY A 62 2.53 4.81 4.14
N LEU A 63 3.20 5.42 5.13
CA LEU A 63 3.36 4.81 6.46
C LEU A 63 2.02 4.57 7.16
N VAL A 64 1.09 5.50 6.95
CA VAL A 64 -0.27 5.46 7.49
C VAL A 64 -1.18 5.87 6.35
N ASN A 65 -2.05 4.94 5.96
CA ASN A 65 -3.11 5.17 5.00
C ASN A 65 -4.45 5.10 5.73
N THR A 66 -5.22 6.19 5.71
CA THR A 66 -6.56 6.22 6.31
C THR A 66 -7.62 6.47 5.25
N THR A 67 -8.65 5.65 5.26
CA THR A 67 -9.81 5.83 4.40
C THR A 67 -10.84 6.69 5.11
N ILE A 68 -11.06 7.91 4.60
CA ILE A 68 -12.04 8.84 5.16
C ILE A 68 -13.45 8.36 4.82
N ARG A 69 -14.32 8.21 5.83
CA ARG A 69 -15.72 7.76 5.66
C ARG A 69 -16.68 8.74 6.33
N ALA A 70 -17.87 8.89 5.76
CA ALA A 70 -18.94 9.63 6.40
C ALA A 70 -19.52 8.83 7.57
N GLN A 71 -19.67 9.48 8.72
CA GLN A 71 -20.29 8.89 9.91
C GLN A 71 -21.82 9.11 9.92
N VAL A 72 -22.28 10.18 9.27
CA VAL A 72 -23.69 10.53 9.14
C VAL A 72 -24.11 10.52 7.67
N GLN A 73 -25.39 10.24 7.42
CA GLN A 73 -25.93 10.26 6.07
C GLN A 73 -26.37 11.67 5.66
N GLY A 74 -26.14 12.04 4.40
CA GLY A 74 -26.60 13.31 3.85
C GLY A 74 -25.92 13.68 2.54
N TYR A 75 -26.40 14.75 1.91
CA TYR A 75 -25.85 15.22 0.64
C TYR A 75 -24.57 16.01 0.85
N LEU A 76 -23.56 15.77 0.01
CA LEU A 76 -22.34 16.58 -0.01
C LEU A 76 -22.62 17.95 -0.66
N ILE A 77 -22.38 19.02 0.09
CA ILE A 77 -22.52 20.41 -0.38
C ILE A 77 -21.23 20.95 -0.96
N SER A 78 -20.10 20.69 -0.28
CA SER A 78 -18.80 21.22 -0.70
C SER A 78 -17.66 20.23 -0.51
N ARG A 79 -16.64 20.39 -1.35
CA ARG A 79 -15.32 19.78 -1.23
C ARG A 79 -14.32 20.90 -0.97
N ASP A 80 -13.71 20.88 0.21
CA ASP A 80 -12.88 21.97 0.73
C ASP A 80 -11.35 21.65 0.60
N TYR A 81 -10.97 20.77 -0.34
CA TYR A 81 -9.56 20.43 -0.65
C TYR A 81 -9.36 20.10 -2.14
N ASN A 82 -8.12 20.22 -2.61
CA ASN A 82 -7.73 19.76 -3.95
C ASN A 82 -7.05 18.39 -3.92
N GLU A 83 -7.26 17.59 -4.96
CA GLU A 83 -6.65 16.26 -5.08
C GLU A 83 -5.12 16.39 -5.20
N GLY A 84 -4.38 15.59 -4.43
CA GLY A 84 -2.92 15.69 -4.34
C GLY A 84 -2.41 16.81 -3.42
N GLU A 85 -3.30 17.57 -2.78
CA GLU A 85 -2.91 18.63 -1.84
C GLU A 85 -2.48 18.04 -0.49
N PHE A 86 -1.53 18.71 0.17
CA PHE A 86 -1.13 18.39 1.53
C PHE A 86 -2.18 18.89 2.53
N VAL A 87 -2.87 17.98 3.19
CA VAL A 87 -3.88 18.28 4.20
C VAL A 87 -3.33 18.08 5.61
N LYS A 88 -3.74 18.95 6.53
CA LYS A 88 -3.38 18.84 7.95
C LYS A 88 -4.43 18.03 8.70
N LYS A 89 -4.03 17.39 9.80
CA LYS A 89 -4.95 16.80 10.77
C LYS A 89 -5.99 17.84 11.22
N GLY A 90 -7.26 17.48 11.18
CA GLY A 90 -8.41 18.33 11.52
C GLY A 90 -8.91 19.23 10.38
N GLN A 91 -8.23 19.27 9.23
CA GLN A 91 -8.69 20.04 8.07
C GLN A 91 -9.98 19.43 7.51
N VAL A 92 -10.96 20.29 7.22
CA VAL A 92 -12.24 19.89 6.60
C VAL A 92 -11.98 19.52 5.15
N LEU A 93 -12.41 18.32 4.76
CA LEU A 93 -12.29 17.79 3.41
C LEU A 93 -13.63 17.88 2.67
N PHE A 94 -14.71 17.50 3.35
CA PHE A 94 -16.05 17.51 2.78
C PHE A 94 -17.06 18.04 3.79
N ARG A 95 -18.13 18.65 3.27
CA ARG A 95 -19.25 19.15 4.05
C ARG A 95 -20.55 18.49 3.62
N ILE A 96 -21.23 17.88 4.57
CA ILE A 96 -22.60 17.38 4.43
C ILE A 96 -23.57 18.52 4.77
N ASP A 97 -24.77 18.51 4.17
CA ASP A 97 -25.82 19.46 4.51
C ASP A 97 -26.16 19.47 6.02
N PRO A 98 -25.88 20.58 6.74
CA PRO A 98 -26.09 20.64 8.17
C PRO A 98 -27.54 20.98 8.55
N ARG A 99 -28.38 21.46 7.62
CA ARG A 99 -29.73 21.95 7.91
C ARG A 99 -30.60 20.93 8.67
N PRO A 100 -30.72 19.65 8.24
CA PRO A 100 -31.52 18.67 8.98
C PRO A 100 -30.97 18.41 10.40
N PHE A 101 -29.65 18.40 10.56
CA PHE A 101 -28.99 18.20 11.85
C PHE A 101 -29.14 19.40 12.79
N GLN A 102 -29.13 20.62 12.24
CA GLN A 102 -29.38 21.84 13.01
C GLN A 102 -30.82 21.88 13.54
N THR A 103 -31.80 21.51 12.70
CA THR A 103 -33.20 21.41 13.14
C THR A 103 -33.37 20.34 14.22
N ALA A 104 -32.74 19.17 14.06
CA ALA A 104 -32.78 18.11 15.06
C ALA A 104 -32.15 18.55 16.40
N LEU A 105 -31.03 19.28 16.37
CA LEU A 105 -30.41 19.86 17.56
C LEU A 105 -31.35 20.86 18.25
N GLN A 106 -32.01 21.73 17.49
CA GLN A 106 -32.95 22.71 18.05
C GLN A 106 -34.16 22.02 18.69
N GLN A 107 -34.69 20.98 18.07
CA GLN A 107 -35.78 20.17 18.64
C GLN A 107 -35.34 19.50 19.95
N ALA A 108 -34.16 18.87 19.98
CA ALA A 108 -33.64 18.23 21.19
C ALA A 108 -33.42 19.24 22.34
N LYS A 109 -32.94 20.46 22.01
CA LYS A 109 -32.80 21.55 22.98
C LYS A 109 -34.14 21.95 23.58
N GLY A 110 -35.18 22.10 22.76
CA GLY A 110 -36.53 22.42 23.25
C GLY A 110 -37.04 21.37 24.25
N ILE A 111 -36.85 20.08 23.96
CA ILE A 111 -37.23 18.99 24.87
C ILE A 111 -36.41 19.04 26.17
N SER A 112 -35.11 19.29 26.09
CA SER A 112 -34.24 19.43 27.27
C SER A 112 -34.66 20.59 28.16
N ASP A 113 -34.99 21.74 27.57
CA ASP A 113 -35.46 22.92 28.31
C ASP A 113 -36.82 22.66 28.99
N GLU A 114 -37.71 21.91 28.35
CA GLU A 114 -38.96 21.46 28.96
C GLU A 114 -38.70 20.57 30.18
N GLN A 115 -37.84 19.55 30.07
CA GLN A 115 -37.51 18.66 31.19
C GLN A 115 -36.78 19.41 32.31
N ARG A 116 -35.92 20.38 31.96
CA ARG A 116 -35.26 21.26 32.93
C ARG A 116 -36.27 22.11 33.70
N ALA A 117 -37.31 22.62 33.04
CA ALA A 117 -38.38 23.35 33.71
C ALA A 117 -39.18 22.45 34.67
N ARG A 118 -39.47 21.20 34.27
CA ARG A 118 -40.12 20.20 35.13
C ARG A 118 -39.29 19.88 36.38
N TRP A 119 -37.99 19.63 36.21
CA TRP A 119 -37.06 19.43 37.33
C TRP A 119 -37.00 20.64 38.26
N ARG A 120 -36.93 21.86 37.72
CA ARG A 120 -36.93 23.09 38.53
C ARG A 120 -38.18 23.19 39.40
N ASN A 121 -39.35 22.85 38.86
CA ASN A 121 -40.60 22.86 39.62
C ASN A 121 -40.62 21.78 40.71
N ALA A 122 -40.21 20.55 40.40
CA ALA A 122 -40.13 19.46 41.36
C ALA A 122 -39.14 19.75 42.50
N ARG A 123 -37.97 20.28 42.15
CA ARG A 123 -36.96 20.73 43.13
C ARG A 123 -37.48 21.84 44.02
N ALA A 124 -38.14 22.85 43.46
CA ALA A 124 -38.73 23.93 44.25
C ALA A 124 -39.85 23.41 45.18
N ASN A 125 -40.60 22.39 44.76
CA ASN A 125 -41.57 21.73 45.63
C ASN A 125 -40.89 21.01 46.81
N LEU A 126 -39.84 20.23 46.53
CA LEU A 126 -39.05 19.57 47.56
C LEU A 126 -38.42 20.55 48.55
N GLU A 127 -37.88 21.67 48.06
CA GLU A 127 -37.30 22.74 48.90
C GLU A 127 -38.36 23.39 49.82
N ARG A 128 -39.64 23.44 49.41
CA ARG A 128 -40.75 23.89 50.27
C ARG A 128 -41.22 22.82 51.26
N THR A 129 -41.26 21.55 50.85
CA THR A 129 -41.74 20.44 51.71
C THR A 129 -40.78 20.10 52.84
N LYS A 130 -39.45 20.17 52.60
CA LYS A 130 -38.41 19.87 53.59
C LYS A 130 -38.58 20.58 54.95
N PRO A 131 -38.72 21.93 55.01
CA PRO A 131 -38.91 22.62 56.28
C PRO A 131 -40.27 22.30 56.94
N LEU A 132 -41.33 22.13 56.16
CA LEU A 132 -42.67 21.84 56.69
C LEU A 132 -42.75 20.49 57.40
N VAL A 133 -41.96 19.50 56.97
CA VAL A 133 -41.86 18.20 57.65
C VAL A 133 -41.01 18.31 58.91
N ALA A 134 -40.01 19.18 58.93
CA ALA A 134 -39.23 19.46 60.14
C ALA A 134 -40.06 20.17 61.23
N GLU A 135 -41.11 20.88 60.83
CA GLU A 135 -42.11 21.50 61.71
C GLU A 135 -43.32 20.59 61.98
N ASP A 136 -43.28 19.30 61.62
CA ASP A 136 -44.37 18.32 61.75
C ASP A 136 -45.70 18.76 61.07
N ALA A 137 -45.65 19.70 60.12
CA ALA A 137 -46.81 20.23 59.41
C ALA A 137 -47.29 19.34 58.25
N ILE A 138 -46.46 18.40 57.79
CA ILE A 138 -46.72 17.50 56.66
C ILE A 138 -46.24 16.08 56.97
N SER A 139 -46.86 15.06 56.38
CA SER A 139 -46.48 13.65 56.56
C SER A 139 -45.12 13.34 55.92
N LYS A 140 -44.37 12.40 56.52
CA LYS A 140 -43.14 11.84 55.94
C LYS A 140 -43.37 11.22 54.55
N LYS A 141 -44.56 10.67 54.31
CA LYS A 141 -44.94 10.14 53.00
C LYS A 141 -44.85 11.22 51.90
N ASP A 142 -45.30 12.44 52.19
CA ASP A 142 -45.28 13.52 51.20
C ASP A 142 -43.86 14.01 50.93
N LEU A 143 -42.95 13.89 51.91
CA LEU A 143 -41.52 14.13 51.70
C LEU A 143 -40.93 13.10 50.73
N ASP A 144 -41.19 11.82 50.98
CA ASP A 144 -40.68 10.72 50.14
C ASP A 144 -41.25 10.82 48.72
N ASP A 145 -42.52 11.17 48.57
CA ASP A 145 -43.16 11.43 47.27
C ASP A 145 -42.52 12.63 46.55
N ALA A 146 -42.17 13.72 47.28
CA ALA A 146 -41.49 14.88 46.72
C ALA A 146 -40.03 14.58 46.32
N ILE A 147 -39.31 13.75 47.09
CA ILE A 147 -37.96 13.29 46.75
C ILE A 147 -38.02 12.44 45.48
N GLY A 148 -38.95 11.47 45.42
CA GLY A 148 -39.13 10.64 44.23
C GLY A 148 -39.49 11.45 42.97
N ALA A 149 -40.28 12.52 43.12
CA ALA A 149 -40.60 13.45 42.02
C ALA A 149 -39.38 14.26 41.55
N GLU A 150 -38.52 14.71 42.47
CA GLU A 150 -37.27 15.41 42.12
C GLU A 150 -36.29 14.46 41.41
N ASP A 151 -36.06 13.27 41.95
CA ASP A 151 -35.14 12.29 41.39
C ASP A 151 -35.57 11.80 40.00
N SER A 152 -36.87 11.54 39.82
CA SER A 152 -37.43 11.12 38.52
C SER A 152 -37.34 12.24 37.47
N SER A 153 -37.67 13.48 37.82
CA SER A 153 -37.57 14.63 36.92
C SER A 153 -36.11 15.00 36.60
N ARG A 154 -35.20 14.86 37.57
CA ARG A 154 -33.75 15.01 37.37
C ARG A 154 -33.23 13.97 36.37
N SER A 155 -33.63 12.71 36.53
CA SER A 155 -33.25 11.63 35.61
C SER A 155 -33.76 11.89 34.19
N ALA A 156 -35.00 12.36 34.06
CA ALA A 156 -35.57 12.75 32.77
C ALA A 156 -34.82 13.92 32.11
N MET A 157 -34.40 14.92 32.90
CA MET A 157 -33.58 16.04 32.41
C MET A 157 -32.21 15.55 31.90
N VAL A 158 -31.54 14.66 32.63
CA VAL A 158 -30.25 14.09 32.22
C VAL A 158 -30.39 13.29 30.92
N ALA A 159 -31.44 12.48 30.79
CA ALA A 159 -31.71 11.73 29.56
C ALA A 159 -31.98 12.66 28.36
N ALA A 160 -32.72 13.74 28.57
CA ALA A 160 -32.96 14.75 27.53
C ALA A 160 -31.68 15.50 27.14
N GLN A 161 -30.81 15.81 28.12
CA GLN A 161 -29.49 16.40 27.85
C GLN A 161 -28.61 15.48 27.00
N ALA A 162 -28.57 14.18 27.31
CA ALA A 162 -27.82 13.22 26.49
C ALA A 162 -28.32 13.17 25.04
N THR A 163 -29.62 13.41 24.81
CA THR A 163 -30.20 13.51 23.46
C THR A 163 -29.71 14.77 22.73
N VAL A 164 -29.55 15.89 23.43
CA VAL A 164 -28.95 17.13 22.86
C VAL A 164 -27.50 16.88 22.49
N ASP A 165 -26.73 16.22 23.36
CA ASP A 165 -25.32 15.96 23.14
C ASP A 165 -25.11 15.03 21.94
N LYS A 166 -25.98 14.02 21.78
CA LYS A 166 -26.03 13.17 20.58
C LYS A 166 -26.29 13.98 19.31
N ALA A 167 -27.32 14.84 19.31
CA ALA A 167 -27.63 15.67 18.15
C ALA A 167 -26.51 16.67 17.81
N ALA A 168 -25.79 17.18 18.83
CA ALA A 168 -24.64 18.05 18.65
C ALA A 168 -23.46 17.30 18.04
N LEU A 169 -23.23 16.05 18.47
CA LEU A 169 -22.21 15.18 17.91
C LEU A 169 -22.51 14.85 16.44
N ASP A 170 -23.76 14.51 16.11
CA ASP A 170 -24.20 14.27 14.74
C ASP A 170 -23.98 15.51 13.85
N LEU A 171 -24.28 16.71 14.36
CA LEU A 171 -24.00 17.97 13.67
C LEU A 171 -22.50 18.17 13.45
N SER A 172 -21.64 17.79 14.40
CA SER A 172 -20.18 17.90 14.24
C SER A 172 -19.65 16.98 13.13
N PHE A 173 -20.26 15.80 12.97
CA PHE A 173 -19.91 14.83 11.92
C PHE A 173 -20.35 15.24 10.50
N THR A 174 -21.14 16.31 10.37
CA THR A 174 -21.42 16.92 9.05
C THR A 174 -20.15 17.50 8.41
N LYS A 175 -19.13 17.83 9.22
CA LYS A 175 -17.81 18.26 8.76
C LYS A 175 -16.88 17.05 8.76
N ILE A 176 -16.61 16.51 7.58
CA ILE A 176 -15.68 15.40 7.41
C ILE A 176 -14.26 15.95 7.43
N THR A 177 -13.50 15.64 8.48
CA THR A 177 -12.12 16.11 8.67
C THR A 177 -11.09 15.01 8.49
N SER A 178 -9.85 15.39 8.18
CA SER A 178 -8.74 14.42 8.10
C SER A 178 -8.24 14.04 9.51
N PRO A 179 -8.16 12.75 9.89
CA PRO A 179 -7.63 12.34 11.19
C PRO A 179 -6.10 12.37 11.25
N ILE A 180 -5.42 12.45 10.10
CA ILE A 180 -3.96 12.52 9.96
C ILE A 180 -3.54 13.65 9.02
N SER A 181 -2.28 14.05 9.10
CA SER A 181 -1.68 14.97 8.12
C SER A 181 -1.00 14.18 7.01
N GLY A 182 -1.20 14.54 5.75
CA GLY A 182 -0.62 13.84 4.60
C GLY A 182 -1.16 14.34 3.26
N ILE A 183 -0.88 13.59 2.19
CA ILE A 183 -1.36 13.95 0.84
C ILE A 183 -2.74 13.37 0.63
N ALA A 184 -3.73 14.20 0.32
CA ALA A 184 -5.09 13.75 0.04
C ALA A 184 -5.18 13.10 -1.35
N GLY A 185 -5.65 11.85 -1.40
CA GLY A 185 -5.91 11.14 -2.64
C GLY A 185 -7.13 11.67 -3.42
N ILE A 186 -7.52 10.93 -4.45
CA ILE A 186 -8.61 11.30 -5.36
C ILE A 186 -9.97 11.19 -4.65
N ALA A 187 -10.82 12.20 -4.84
CA ALA A 187 -12.18 12.19 -4.32
C ALA A 187 -13.06 11.28 -5.19
N ARG A 188 -13.50 10.13 -4.66
CA ARG A 188 -14.52 9.30 -5.34
C ARG A 188 -15.94 9.89 -5.26
N ALA A 189 -16.19 10.85 -4.37
CA ALA A 189 -17.48 11.49 -4.18
C ALA A 189 -17.49 12.86 -4.86
N GLN A 190 -18.54 13.09 -5.64
CA GLN A 190 -18.83 14.38 -6.25
C GLN A 190 -19.80 15.18 -5.39
N ILE A 191 -19.81 16.50 -5.59
CA ILE A 191 -20.78 17.40 -4.96
C ILE A 191 -22.18 16.96 -5.40
N GLY A 192 -23.13 16.90 -4.46
CA GLY A 192 -24.49 16.41 -4.71
C GLY A 192 -24.68 14.89 -4.51
N ASN A 193 -23.61 14.11 -4.33
CA ASN A 193 -23.76 12.70 -4.00
C ASN A 193 -24.32 12.52 -2.58
N LEU A 194 -25.13 11.47 -2.39
CA LEU A 194 -25.61 11.06 -1.07
C LEU A 194 -24.52 10.25 -0.37
N ALA A 195 -23.94 10.82 0.70
CA ALA A 195 -23.16 10.04 1.66
C ALA A 195 -24.10 9.15 2.46
N LYS A 196 -23.77 7.86 2.57
CA LYS A 196 -24.45 6.93 3.46
C LYS A 196 -23.48 6.47 4.56
N ALA A 197 -23.99 6.37 5.79
CA ALA A 197 -23.27 5.72 6.88
C ALA A 197 -23.36 4.20 6.69
N GLY A 198 -22.22 3.50 6.58
CA GLY A 198 -22.17 2.03 6.46
C GLY A 198 -21.38 1.47 5.25
N PHE A 199 -20.90 0.24 5.39
CA PHE A 199 -20.12 -0.50 4.38
C PHE A 199 -20.99 -1.06 3.23
N PRO A 200 -20.48 -1.21 1.99
CA PRO A 200 -19.45 -0.41 1.32
C PRO A 200 -20.14 0.64 0.42
N SER A 201 -20.43 1.84 0.93
CA SER A 201 -20.66 2.96 0.01
C SER A 201 -19.30 3.41 -0.55
N SER A 202 -18.96 2.92 -1.74
CA SER A 202 -17.71 3.08 -2.49
C SER A 202 -17.32 4.55 -2.84
N TYR A 203 -17.88 5.55 -2.17
CA TYR A 203 -17.88 6.91 -2.68
C TYR A 203 -17.00 7.88 -1.89
N ILE A 204 -16.53 7.59 -0.68
CA ILE A 204 -15.62 8.51 0.02
C ILE A 204 -14.34 7.77 0.33
N SER A 205 -13.28 8.04 -0.45
CA SER A 205 -11.94 7.53 -0.18
C SER A 205 -10.87 8.35 -0.91
N PRO A 206 -10.52 9.58 -0.46
CA PRO A 206 -9.15 10.01 -0.57
C PRO A 206 -8.35 9.27 0.52
N SER A 207 -7.46 8.38 0.11
CA SER A 207 -6.39 7.89 0.98
C SER A 207 -5.49 9.07 1.33
N VAL A 208 -5.35 9.39 2.62
CA VAL A 208 -4.34 10.36 3.06
C VAL A 208 -3.06 9.56 3.33
N LEU A 209 -2.01 9.82 2.56
CA LEU A 209 -0.72 9.14 2.75
C LEU A 209 0.17 9.98 3.66
N ALA A 210 0.53 9.41 4.83
CA ALA A 210 1.57 9.97 5.69
C ALA A 210 2.96 9.66 5.13
N ARG A 211 3.90 10.61 5.28
CA ARG A 211 5.29 10.49 4.84
C ARG A 211 5.96 9.28 5.53
N GLY A 212 6.45 8.30 4.77
CA GLY A 212 6.88 6.99 5.28
C GLY A 212 8.13 6.42 4.64
N LYS A 213 8.90 5.64 5.42
CA LYS A 213 10.09 4.90 4.99
C LYS A 213 9.76 3.87 3.91
N VAL A 214 10.64 3.79 2.91
CA VAL A 214 10.54 2.91 1.73
C VAL A 214 10.80 1.45 2.13
N ARG A 215 9.90 0.55 1.76
CA ARG A 215 10.14 -0.90 1.81
C ARG A 215 10.63 -1.33 0.42
N LEU A 216 11.89 -1.74 0.32
CA LEU A 216 12.43 -2.30 -0.92
C LEU A 216 12.20 -3.81 -0.87
N THR A 217 11.33 -4.33 -1.71
CA THR A 217 11.18 -5.77 -1.94
C THR A 217 11.80 -6.09 -3.29
N GLY A 218 12.86 -6.89 -3.31
CA GLY A 218 13.55 -7.28 -4.54
C GLY A 218 13.73 -8.79 -4.60
N VAL A 219 13.56 -9.39 -5.78
CA VAL A 219 13.85 -10.81 -6.02
C VAL A 219 15.25 -10.91 -6.60
N VAL A 220 16.17 -11.58 -5.91
CA VAL A 220 17.56 -11.77 -6.36
C VAL A 220 17.64 -13.06 -7.18
N GLN A 221 17.90 -12.95 -8.48
CA GLN A 221 18.34 -14.10 -9.28
C GLN A 221 19.85 -14.27 -9.10
N VAL A 222 20.23 -15.17 -8.20
CA VAL A 222 21.63 -15.56 -7.99
C VAL A 222 22.03 -16.63 -9.02
N PRO A 223 23.17 -16.48 -9.73
CA PRO A 223 23.70 -17.54 -10.57
C PRO A 223 24.20 -18.68 -9.68
N TRP A 224 23.49 -19.82 -9.75
CA TRP A 224 23.86 -21.21 -9.44
C TRP A 224 24.61 -21.58 -8.14
N GLU A 225 24.99 -20.64 -7.27
CA GLU A 225 25.67 -20.94 -6.01
C GLU A 225 25.01 -20.23 -4.81
N LYS A 226 24.36 -21.00 -3.94
CA LYS A 226 23.67 -20.50 -2.72
C LYS A 226 24.59 -19.68 -1.80
N SER A 227 25.89 -20.01 -1.79
CA SER A 227 26.95 -19.38 -0.97
C SER A 227 27.17 -17.89 -1.30
N ALA A 228 26.90 -17.47 -2.55
CA ALA A 228 27.04 -16.09 -2.98
C ALA A 228 25.84 -15.22 -2.55
N ALA A 229 24.64 -15.80 -2.54
CA ALA A 229 23.41 -15.12 -2.14
C ALA A 229 23.46 -14.69 -0.67
N GLU A 230 23.90 -15.60 0.21
CA GLU A 230 23.91 -15.37 1.67
C GLU A 230 24.93 -14.30 2.11
N ARG A 231 26.02 -14.09 1.35
CA ARG A 231 26.98 -13.01 1.63
C ARG A 231 26.44 -11.64 1.23
N ILE A 232 25.79 -11.55 0.08
CA ILE A 232 25.18 -10.30 -0.41
C ILE A 232 24.04 -9.86 0.51
N VAL A 233 23.26 -10.81 1.03
CA VAL A 233 22.15 -10.52 1.96
C VAL A 233 22.66 -10.07 3.34
N ARG A 234 23.81 -10.56 3.84
CA ARG A 234 24.39 -10.11 5.12
C ARG A 234 25.03 -8.71 5.06
N GLU A 235 25.51 -8.28 3.89
CA GLU A 235 26.11 -6.94 3.68
C GLU A 235 25.04 -5.83 3.66
N VAL A 236 23.78 -6.18 3.38
CA VAL A 236 22.66 -5.23 3.37
C VAL A 236 22.09 -5.10 4.77
N GLU A 237 22.54 -4.10 5.52
CA GLU A 237 21.95 -3.74 6.82
C GLU A 237 20.45 -3.41 6.67
N GLY A 238 19.60 -4.14 7.41
CA GLY A 238 18.19 -3.76 7.64
C GLY A 238 17.10 -4.64 7.02
N VAL A 239 17.36 -5.90 6.70
CA VAL A 239 16.32 -6.85 6.23
C VAL A 239 15.75 -7.64 7.43
N ASP A 240 14.56 -7.25 7.91
CA ASP A 240 13.90 -7.86 9.07
C ASP A 240 13.14 -9.18 8.77
N SER A 241 12.97 -9.57 7.51
CA SER A 241 12.37 -10.87 7.15
C SER A 241 12.60 -11.24 5.69
N VAL A 242 13.02 -12.48 5.45
CA VAL A 242 13.08 -13.13 4.13
C VAL A 242 11.95 -14.16 4.10
N GLU A 243 10.89 -13.91 3.32
CA GLU A 243 9.89 -14.95 3.03
C GLU A 243 10.46 -15.86 1.92
N ASP A 244 10.94 -17.04 2.31
CA ASP A 244 11.44 -18.08 1.41
C ASP A 244 10.29 -18.64 0.57
N ASN A 245 10.04 -18.04 -0.59
CA ASN A 245 9.23 -18.66 -1.64
C ASN A 245 10.11 -18.87 -2.87
N ILE A 246 10.93 -19.92 -2.81
CA ILE A 246 11.83 -20.32 -3.89
C ILE A 246 11.04 -21.17 -4.89
N GLU A 247 10.46 -20.54 -5.93
CA GLU A 247 10.04 -21.23 -7.14
C GLU A 247 11.25 -21.38 -8.08
N ILE A 248 11.75 -22.61 -8.20
CA ILE A 248 12.80 -22.96 -9.17
C ILE A 248 12.13 -23.15 -10.53
N ALA A 249 12.04 -22.09 -11.34
CA ALA A 249 11.65 -22.21 -12.74
C ALA A 249 12.86 -22.70 -13.56
N SER A 250 12.91 -24.00 -13.87
CA SER A 250 13.84 -24.56 -14.87
C SER A 250 13.30 -24.33 -16.28
N ARG A 251 14.12 -23.77 -17.17
CA ARG A 251 13.90 -23.82 -18.62
C ARG A 251 14.08 -25.24 -19.15
#